data_AF-A0A953F642-F1
#
_entry.id   AF-A0A953F642-F1
#
_cell.length_a   1.000
_cell.length_b   1.000
_cell.length_c   1.000
_cell.angle_alpha   90.00
_cell.angle_beta   90.00
_cell.angle_gamma   90.00
#
_symmetry.space_group_name_H-M   'P 1'
#
loop_
_entity.id
_entity.type
_entity.pdbx_description
1 polymer ?
#
loop_
_entity_poly.entity_id
_entity_poly.type
_entity_poly.pdbx_seq_one_letter_code
_entity_poly.pdbx_strand_id
1 'polypeptide(L)'
;MKKTHIIGLIVIAIAIGVIITSLSGASTYANFTEAFGNPGKKYTVVGELDHEQEITSEPLKCTFYIKDKENVVKKVVYNQPKPKDFERSESVVLTGSVEGDVFYASEISLKCPSKYNDLNKKQ
;
A
#
# COMPACT_ATOMS: atom_id res chain seq x y z
N MET A 1 36.18 16.55 28.43
CA MET A 1 36.01 16.06 27.04
C MET A 1 36.74 17.02 26.10
N LYS A 2 37.69 16.54 25.28
CA LYS A 2 38.27 17.39 24.23
C LYS A 2 37.18 17.71 23.21
N LYS A 3 37.14 18.95 22.70
CA LYS A 3 36.09 19.43 21.76
C LYS A 3 35.91 18.50 20.56
N THR A 4 36.95 17.77 20.17
CA THR A 4 36.97 16.77 19.10
C THR A 4 36.03 15.59 19.34
N HIS A 5 35.88 15.10 20.58
CA HIS A 5 34.94 14.01 20.88
C HIS A 5 33.49 14.49 20.83
N ILE A 6 33.24 15.74 21.25
CA ILE A 6 31.92 16.36 21.18
C ILE A 6 31.51 16.51 19.71
N ILE A 7 32.41 16.97 18.84
CA ILE A 7 32.18 17.06 17.40
C ILE A 7 31.91 15.67 16.80
N GLY A 8 32.73 14.67 17.15
CA GLY A 8 32.51 13.29 16.69
C GLY A 8 31.16 12.71 17.10
N LEU A 9 30.72 12.98 18.33
CA LEU A 9 29.42 12.51 18.84
C LEU A 9 28.24 13.20 18.14
N ILE A 10 28.36 14.50 17.83
CA ILE A 10 27.37 15.24 17.04
C ILE A 10 27.24 14.65 15.63
N VAL A 11 28.36 14.33 14.98
CA VAL A 11 28.34 13.72 13.63
C VAL A 11 27.65 12.36 13.65
N ILE A 12 27.92 11.52 14.65
CA ILE A 12 27.26 10.22 14.81
C ILE A 12 25.75 10.41 15.04
N ALA A 13 25.36 11.37 15.87
CA ALA A 13 23.94 11.65 16.12
C ALA A 13 23.20 12.10 14.85
N ILE A 14 23.83 12.94 14.02
CA ILE A 14 23.27 13.35 12.72
C ILE A 14 23.15 12.16 11.78
N ALA A 15 24.18 11.31 11.69
CA ALA A 15 24.17 10.13 10.83
C ALA A 15 23.04 9.16 11.21
N ILE A 16 22.84 8.91 12.51
CA ILE A 16 21.72 8.09 13.02
C ILE A 16 20.37 8.74 12.67
N GLY A 17 20.25 10.06 12.85
CA GLY A 17 19.03 10.80 12.49
C GLY A 17 18.65 10.60 11.02
N VAL A 18 19.61 10.70 10.10
CA VAL A 18 19.39 10.48 8.66
C VAL A 18 18.92 9.05 8.38
N ILE A 19 19.56 8.04 8.98
CA ILE A 19 19.19 6.62 8.77
C ILE A 19 17.75 6.33 9.26
N ILE A 20 17.35 6.87 10.41
CA ILE A 20 16.00 6.67 10.94
C ILE A 20 14.96 7.29 9.99
N THR A 21 15.23 8.49 9.46
CA THR A 21 14.30 9.15 8.54
C THR A 21 14.15 8.40 7.21
N SER A 22 15.22 7.81 6.66
CA SER A 22 15.15 7.10 5.38
C SER A 22 14.35 5.80 5.46
N LEU A 23 14.38 5.10 6.60
CA LEU A 23 13.62 3.86 6.80
C LEU A 23 12.12 4.09 6.97
N SER A 24 11.70 5.28 7.41
CA SER A 24 10.28 5.61 7.68
C SER A 24 9.40 5.68 6.43
N GLY A 25 9.97 5.83 5.23
CA GLY A 25 9.22 5.94 3.97
C GLY A 25 8.91 4.62 3.27
N ALA A 26 9.54 3.52 3.69
CA ALA A 26 9.39 2.22 3.02
C ALA A 26 8.08 1.52 3.43
N SER A 27 7.28 1.11 2.45
CA SER A 27 6.12 0.24 2.70
C SER A 27 6.54 -1.23 2.71
N THR A 28 5.86 -2.04 3.53
CA THR A 28 6.07 -3.49 3.58
C THR A 28 4.92 -4.22 2.88
N TYR A 29 5.21 -5.30 2.16
CA TYR A 29 4.17 -6.13 1.57
C TYR A 29 3.43 -6.92 2.64
N ALA A 30 2.11 -6.83 2.67
CA ALA A 30 1.27 -7.49 3.67
C ALA A 30 -0.12 -7.79 3.12
N ASN A 31 -0.90 -8.60 3.86
CA ASN A 31 -2.34 -8.78 3.64
C ASN A 31 -3.13 -7.79 4.53
N PHE A 32 -4.45 -7.75 4.38
CA PHE A 32 -5.27 -6.86 5.19
C PHE A 32 -5.28 -7.24 6.67
N THR A 33 -5.25 -8.52 7.01
CA THR A 33 -5.20 -8.95 8.42
C THR A 33 -4.01 -8.34 9.16
N GLU A 34 -2.83 -8.35 8.54
CA GLU A 34 -1.62 -7.77 9.12
C GLU A 34 -1.67 -6.23 9.14
N ALA A 35 -2.10 -5.60 8.04
CA ALA A 35 -2.21 -4.15 7.95
C ALA A 35 -3.19 -3.58 8.98
N PHE A 36 -4.35 -4.23 9.17
CA PHE A 36 -5.36 -3.83 10.16
C PHE A 36 -4.94 -4.19 11.60
N GLY A 37 -4.08 -5.19 11.78
CA GLY A 37 -3.44 -5.46 13.07
C GLY A 37 -2.38 -4.42 13.47
N ASN A 38 -1.91 -3.60 12.52
CA ASN A 38 -0.85 -2.61 12.71
C ASN A 38 -1.23 -1.23 12.13
N PRO A 39 -2.28 -0.57 12.66
CA PRO A 39 -2.75 0.71 12.14
C PRO A 39 -1.66 1.81 12.21
N GLY A 40 -1.72 2.77 11.29
CA GLY A 40 -0.75 3.87 11.18
C GLY A 40 0.59 3.51 10.50
N LYS A 41 0.85 2.25 10.17
CA LYS A 41 1.99 1.86 9.32
C LYS A 41 1.60 1.80 7.84
N LYS A 42 2.56 2.12 6.96
CA LYS A 42 2.38 2.05 5.51
C LYS A 42 2.65 0.62 5.02
N TYR A 43 1.65 0.01 4.40
CA TYR A 43 1.71 -1.33 3.82
C TYR A 43 1.39 -1.31 2.33
N THR A 44 1.94 -2.29 1.61
CA THR A 44 1.61 -2.59 0.22
C THR A 44 0.81 -3.89 0.18
N VAL A 45 -0.47 -3.80 -0.20
CA VAL A 45 -1.39 -4.93 -0.29
C VAL A 45 -1.62 -5.26 -1.76
N VAL A 46 -1.60 -6.55 -2.10
CA VAL A 46 -1.97 -7.04 -3.43
C VAL A 46 -3.29 -7.78 -3.32
N GLY A 47 -4.25 -7.41 -4.14
CA GLY A 47 -5.57 -8.04 -4.15
C GLY A 47 -6.30 -7.86 -5.48
N GLU A 48 -7.55 -8.28 -5.48
CA GLU A 48 -8.47 -8.21 -6.61
C GLU A 48 -9.64 -7.30 -6.24
N LEU A 49 -10.18 -6.59 -7.24
CA LEU A 49 -11.36 -5.77 -7.06
C LEU A 49 -12.56 -6.66 -6.73
N ASP A 50 -13.25 -6.36 -5.63
CA ASP A 50 -14.49 -7.05 -5.31
C ASP A 50 -15.62 -6.49 -6.17
N HIS A 51 -15.94 -7.20 -7.25
CA HIS A 51 -16.99 -6.83 -8.20
C HIS A 51 -18.42 -7.01 -7.67
N GLU A 52 -18.60 -7.67 -6.51
CA GLU A 52 -19.92 -7.80 -5.88
C GLU A 52 -20.33 -6.53 -5.13
N GLN A 53 -19.36 -5.68 -4.79
CA GLN A 53 -19.57 -4.43 -4.05
C GLN A 53 -19.57 -3.21 -4.98
N GLU A 54 -20.28 -2.16 -4.58
CA GLU A 54 -20.36 -0.92 -5.36
C GLU A 54 -19.04 -0.11 -5.28
N ILE A 55 -18.63 0.46 -6.42
CA ILE A 55 -17.52 1.40 -6.52
C ILE A 55 -18.09 2.81 -6.53
N THR A 56 -17.84 3.57 -5.47
CA THR A 56 -18.24 4.99 -5.41
C THR A 56 -17.09 5.86 -5.91
N SER A 57 -17.28 6.51 -7.05
CA SER A 57 -16.31 7.43 -7.64
C SER A 57 -16.80 8.87 -7.59
N GLU A 58 -16.19 9.68 -6.71
CA GLU A 58 -16.31 11.14 -6.66
C GLU A 58 -15.12 11.78 -7.40
N PRO A 59 -15.18 13.08 -7.79
CA PRO A 59 -14.14 13.74 -8.57
C PRO A 59 -12.71 13.64 -8.00
N LEU A 60 -12.57 13.57 -6.67
CA LEU A 60 -11.27 13.52 -5.97
C LEU A 60 -11.16 12.34 -5.01
N LYS A 61 -12.08 11.39 -5.08
CA LYS A 61 -12.14 10.26 -4.14
C LYS A 61 -12.78 9.06 -4.79
N CYS A 62 -12.08 7.94 -4.80
CA CYS A 62 -12.59 6.65 -5.22
C CYS A 62 -12.67 5.72 -4.01
N THR A 63 -13.83 5.13 -3.77
CA THR A 63 -14.07 4.18 -2.69
C THR A 63 -14.50 2.85 -3.30
N PHE A 64 -13.86 1.77 -2.89
CA PHE A 64 -14.08 0.44 -3.44
C PHE A 64 -13.69 -0.63 -2.42
N TYR A 65 -13.97 -1.89 -2.75
CA TYR A 65 -13.61 -3.04 -1.91
C TYR A 65 -12.59 -3.90 -2.63
N ILE A 66 -11.62 -4.39 -1.88
CA ILE A 66 -10.54 -5.24 -2.40
C ILE A 66 -10.55 -6.51 -1.59
N LYS A 67 -10.47 -7.64 -2.29
CA LYS A 67 -10.21 -8.96 -1.73
C LYS A 67 -8.72 -9.24 -1.82
N ASP A 68 -8.06 -9.42 -0.69
CA ASP A 68 -6.65 -9.85 -0.68
C ASP A 68 -6.49 -11.35 -0.97
N LYS A 69 -5.25 -11.83 -0.96
CA LYS A 69 -4.91 -13.24 -1.19
C LYS A 69 -5.45 -14.21 -0.14
N GLU A 70 -5.75 -13.72 1.07
CA GLU A 70 -6.34 -14.52 2.15
C GLU A 70 -7.87 -14.48 2.10
N ASN A 71 -8.45 -13.98 1.00
CA ASN A 71 -9.89 -13.77 0.80
C ASN A 71 -10.51 -12.76 1.79
N VAL A 72 -9.70 -11.93 2.44
CA VAL A 72 -10.19 -10.87 3.32
C VAL A 72 -10.61 -9.69 2.45
N VAL A 73 -11.87 -9.28 2.59
CA VAL A 73 -12.44 -8.13 1.88
C VAL A 73 -12.41 -6.92 2.78
N LYS A 74 -11.77 -5.84 2.33
CA LYS A 74 -11.74 -4.57 3.07
C LYS A 74 -12.07 -3.38 2.18
N LYS A 75 -12.67 -2.37 2.83
CA LYS A 75 -12.96 -1.08 2.22
C LYS A 75 -11.67 -0.30 2.04
N VAL A 76 -11.48 0.21 0.83
CA VAL A 76 -10.35 1.03 0.44
C VAL A 76 -10.85 2.40 -0.01
N VAL A 77 -10.21 3.45 0.50
CA VAL A 77 -10.43 4.82 0.06
C VAL A 77 -9.16 5.33 -0.60
N TYR A 78 -9.28 5.75 -1.86
CA TYR A 78 -8.22 6.36 -2.64
C TYR A 78 -8.60 7.83 -2.88
N ASN A 79 -7.87 8.76 -2.28
CA ASN A 79 -8.16 10.21 -2.33
C ASN A 79 -7.69 10.86 -3.63
N GLN A 80 -7.95 10.20 -4.75
CA GLN A 80 -7.65 10.63 -6.12
C GLN A 80 -8.76 10.12 -7.05
N PRO A 81 -8.87 10.64 -8.29
CA PRO A 81 -9.84 10.14 -9.26
C PRO A 81 -9.69 8.63 -9.50
N LYS A 82 -10.80 7.96 -9.84
CA LYS A 82 -10.79 6.55 -10.23
C LYS A 82 -9.79 6.31 -11.39
N PRO A 83 -8.86 5.35 -11.26
CA PRO A 83 -7.97 5.00 -12.36
C PRO A 83 -8.72 4.58 -13.62
N LYS A 84 -8.15 4.88 -14.78
CA LYS A 84 -8.66 4.38 -16.06
C LYS A 84 -8.48 2.86 -16.11
N ASP A 85 -9.48 2.15 -16.65
CA ASP A 85 -9.49 0.68 -16.76
C ASP A 85 -9.43 -0.06 -15.40
N PHE A 86 -9.81 0.59 -14.29
CA PHE A 86 -9.81 -0.02 -12.96
C PHE A 86 -10.62 -1.32 -12.88
N GLU A 87 -11.82 -1.36 -13.48
CA GLU A 87 -12.65 -2.56 -13.50
C GLU A 87 -12.11 -3.71 -14.37
N ARG A 88 -11.06 -3.46 -15.17
CA ARG A 88 -10.49 -4.44 -16.11
C ARG A 88 -9.17 -5.04 -15.62
N SER A 89 -8.64 -4.60 -14.48
CA SER A 89 -7.39 -5.12 -13.94
C SER A 89 -7.59 -6.52 -13.35
N GLU A 90 -6.66 -7.44 -13.62
CA GLU A 90 -6.66 -8.76 -12.97
C GLU A 90 -6.26 -8.65 -11.50
N SER A 91 -5.38 -7.72 -11.17
CA SER A 91 -4.95 -7.47 -9.81
C SER A 91 -4.61 -6.01 -9.60
N VAL A 92 -4.77 -5.57 -8.37
CA VAL A 92 -4.51 -4.22 -7.91
C VAL A 92 -3.45 -4.29 -6.81
N VAL A 93 -2.42 -3.48 -6.94
CA VAL A 93 -1.42 -3.25 -5.89
C VAL A 93 -1.71 -1.89 -5.26
N LEU A 94 -1.93 -1.89 -3.95
CA LEU A 94 -2.31 -0.73 -3.16
C LEU A 94 -1.22 -0.46 -2.15
N THR A 95 -0.76 0.79 -2.06
CA THR A 95 0.09 1.20 -0.95
C THR A 95 -0.64 2.25 -0.12
N GLY A 96 -0.67 2.09 1.19
CA GLY A 96 -1.48 2.91 2.08
C GLY A 96 -1.35 2.53 3.55
N SER A 97 -2.23 3.08 4.38
CA SER A 97 -2.29 2.81 5.82
C SER A 97 -3.72 2.62 6.29
N VAL A 98 -3.89 1.89 7.39
CA VAL A 98 -5.21 1.71 8.01
C VAL A 98 -5.50 2.85 8.98
N GLU A 99 -6.69 3.42 8.85
CA GLU A 99 -7.28 4.34 9.82
C GLU A 99 -8.70 3.87 10.15
N GLY A 100 -8.95 3.52 11.42
CA GLY A 100 -10.21 2.90 11.82
C GLY A 100 -10.43 1.54 11.15
N ASP A 101 -11.54 1.39 10.43
CA ASP A 101 -11.86 0.17 9.67
C ASP A 101 -11.73 0.36 8.15
N VAL A 102 -10.92 1.34 7.72
CA VAL A 102 -10.71 1.65 6.31
C VAL A 102 -9.22 1.67 5.98
N PHE A 103 -8.87 1.08 4.83
CA PHE A 103 -7.53 1.19 4.27
C PHE A 103 -7.47 2.41 3.34
N TYR A 104 -6.66 3.41 3.70
CA TYR A 104 -6.46 4.60 2.91
C TYR A 104 -5.27 4.40 1.97
N ALA A 105 -5.57 4.20 0.68
CA ALA A 105 -4.56 4.04 -0.35
C ALA A 105 -3.98 5.42 -0.73
N SER A 106 -2.67 5.56 -0.67
CA SER A 106 -1.93 6.70 -1.22
C SER A 106 -1.52 6.46 -2.67
N GLU A 107 -1.30 5.20 -3.04
CA GLU A 107 -0.83 4.80 -4.37
C GLU A 107 -1.60 3.56 -4.84
N ILE A 108 -1.90 3.51 -6.14
CA ILE A 108 -2.55 2.37 -6.79
C ILE A 108 -1.81 2.02 -8.07
N SER A 109 -1.52 0.73 -8.27
CA SER A 109 -0.92 0.21 -9.48
C SER A 109 -1.76 -0.96 -9.99
N LEU A 110 -2.28 -0.82 -11.21
CA LEU A 110 -3.08 -1.84 -11.87
C LEU A 110 -2.16 -2.80 -12.60
N LYS A 111 -2.34 -4.11 -12.37
CA LYS A 111 -1.71 -5.15 -13.17
C LYS A 111 -2.68 -5.56 -14.27
N CYS A 112 -2.28 -5.28 -15.51
CA CYS A 112 -2.93 -5.82 -16.69
C CYS A 112 -2.52 -7.29 -16.90
N PRO A 113 -3.36 -8.12 -17.54
CA PRO A 113 -2.99 -9.47 -17.95
C PRO A 113 -1.66 -9.46 -18.69
N SER A 114 -0.68 -10.20 -18.20
CA SER A 114 0.52 -10.42 -19.00
C SER A 114 0.18 -11.43 -20.10
N LYS A 115 0.58 -11.14 -21.33
CA LYS A 115 0.37 -11.96 -22.54
C LYS A 115 0.89 -13.42 -22.45
N TYR A 116 1.54 -13.81 -21.34
CA TYR A 116 2.13 -15.13 -21.11
C TYR A 116 1.39 -15.99 -20.07
N ASN A 117 0.34 -15.50 -19.42
CA ASN A 117 -0.41 -16.27 -18.42
C ASN A 117 -1.34 -17.36 -19.01
N ASP A 118 -1.56 -17.39 -20.32
CA ASP A 118 -2.42 -18.38 -20.99
C ASP A 118 -1.85 -19.81 -21.00
N LEU A 119 -0.57 -20.01 -20.67
CA LEU A 119 0.07 -21.33 -20.77
C LEU A 119 -0.04 -22.21 -19.51
N ASN A 120 -0.53 -21.70 -18.38
CA ASN A 120 -0.57 -22.45 -17.11
C ASN A 120 -1.98 -22.80 -16.59
N LYS A 121 -3.04 -22.62 -17.39
CA LYS A 121 -4.42 -23.07 -17.05
C LYS A 121 -4.85 -24.35 -17.77
N LYS A 122 -3.95 -25.34 -17.89
CA LYS A 122 -4.33 -26.72 -18.21
C LYS A 122 -3.55 -27.70 -17.36
N GLN A 123 -4.12 -28.03 -16.20
CA GLN A 123 -4.01 -29.34 -15.59
C GLN A 123 -5.22 -29.57 -14.69
#